data_AF-T0Y6I5-F1
#
_entry.id   AF-T0Y6I5-F1
#
_cell.length_a   1.000
_cell.length_b   1.000
_cell.length_c   1.000
_cell.angle_alpha   90.00
_cell.angle_beta   90.00
_cell.angle_gamma   90.00
#
_symmetry.space_group_name_H-M   'P 1'
#
loop_
_entity.id
_entity.type
_entity.pdbx_description
1 polymer ?
#
loop_
_entity_poly.entity_id
_entity_poly.type
_entity_poly.pdbx_seq_one_letter_code
_entity_poly.pdbx_strand_id
1 'polypeptide(L)' 'TDEHGPDAKLVAVPVDSVSREYLQVREIHDLAESLLDRMAHFFTHYKDHEPGKWVRVEQWEGIEAADLEVQGGIARYTHP' A
#
# COMPACT_ATOMS: atom_id res chain seq x y z
N THR A 1 -5.69 3.57 8.02
CA THR A 1 -6.15 4.81 8.66
C THR A 1 -5.16 5.20 9.74
N ASP A 2 -4.81 6.48 9.83
CA ASP A 2 -3.93 7.03 10.87
C ASP A 2 -4.58 8.23 11.59
N GLU A 3 -3.81 8.96 12.40
CA GLU A 3 -4.29 10.12 13.14
C GLU A 3 -4.88 11.26 12.28
N HIS A 4 -4.65 11.25 10.97
CA HIS A 4 -5.14 12.24 10.02
C HIS A 4 -6.25 11.72 9.09
N GLY A 5 -6.65 10.44 9.22
CA GLY A 5 -7.76 9.85 8.49
C GLY A 5 -7.35 8.68 7.58
N PRO A 6 -8.08 8.44 6.47
CA PRO A 6 -7.74 7.40 5.51
C PRO A 6 -6.37 7.66 4.88
N ASP A 7 -5.50 6.65 4.91
CA ASP A 7 -4.12 6.76 4.44
C ASP A 7 -3.66 5.43 3.83
N ALA A 8 -4.04 5.20 2.58
CA ALA A 8 -3.73 3.99 1.83
C ALA A 8 -2.23 3.91 1.51
N LYS A 9 -1.70 2.68 1.43
CA LYS A 9 -0.32 2.41 1.01
C LYS A 9 -0.36 1.52 -0.23
N LEU A 10 0.17 2.04 -1.34
CA LEU A 10 0.27 1.29 -2.59
C LEU A 10 1.49 0.38 -2.56
N VAL A 11 1.30 -0.88 -2.98
CA VAL A 11 2.39 -1.82 -3.27
C VAL A 11 2.53 -1.88 -4.79
N ALA A 12 3.73 -1.60 -5.28
CA ALA A 12 4.05 -1.67 -6.70
C ALA A 12 5.33 -2.49 -6.90
N VAL A 13 5.40 -3.16 -8.04
CA VAL A 13 6.58 -3.90 -8.48
C VAL A 13 7.15 -3.23 -9.74
N PRO A 14 8.46 -3.39 -10.02
CA PRO A 14 9.03 -2.94 -11.28
C PRO A 14 8.31 -3.56 -12.49
N VAL A 15 8.19 -2.79 -13.56
CA VAL A 15 7.69 -3.29 -14.84
C VAL A 15 8.65 -4.34 -15.44
N ASP A 16 8.12 -5.22 -16.28
CA ASP A 16 8.82 -6.37 -16.86
C ASP A 16 10.12 -5.99 -17.61
N SER A 17 10.20 -4.79 -18.17
CA SER A 17 11.40 -4.26 -18.84
C SER A 17 12.52 -3.84 -17.88
N VAL A 18 12.20 -3.61 -16.60
CA VAL A 18 13.14 -3.22 -15.55
C VAL A 18 13.61 -4.44 -14.75
N SER A 19 12.71 -5.35 -14.39
CA SER A 19 13.05 -6.57 -13.67
C SER A 19 12.16 -7.74 -14.10
N ARG A 20 12.77 -8.93 -14.19
CA ARG A 20 12.05 -10.19 -14.46
C ARG A 20 11.60 -10.91 -13.20
N GLU A 21 11.98 -10.42 -12.01
CA GLU A 21 11.70 -11.05 -10.73
C GLU A 21 10.19 -11.13 -10.44
N TYR A 22 9.42 -10.15 -10.91
CA TYR A 22 7.99 -10.00 -10.60
C TYR A 22 7.07 -10.36 -11.77
N LEU A 23 7.56 -11.07 -12.80
CA LEU A 23 6.76 -11.42 -13.99
C LEU A 23 5.44 -12.15 -13.68
N GLN A 24 5.41 -12.90 -12.58
CA GLN A 24 4.27 -13.68 -12.13
C GLN A 24 3.42 -12.97 -11.07
N VAL A 25 3.78 -11.76 -10.66
CA VAL A 25 3.02 -10.97 -9.68
C VAL A 25 2.04 -10.08 -10.45
N ARG A 26 0.75 -10.43 -10.40
CA ARG A 26 -0.34 -9.71 -11.05
C ARG A 26 -1.36 -9.19 -10.06
N GLU A 27 -1.46 -9.81 -8.90
CA GLU A 27 -2.29 -9.41 -7.77
C GLU A 27 -1.47 -9.35 -6.47
N ILE A 28 -1.99 -8.66 -5.45
CA ILE A 28 -1.31 -8.52 -4.15
C ILE A 28 -1.03 -9.88 -3.49
N HIS A 29 -1.93 -10.86 -3.69
CA HIS A 29 -1.84 -12.19 -3.11
C HIS A 29 -0.86 -13.13 -3.84
N ASP A 30 -0.28 -12.70 -4.96
CA ASP A 30 0.82 -13.42 -5.61
C ASP A 30 2.15 -13.22 -4.85
N LEU A 31 2.23 -12.23 -3.96
CA LEU A 31 3.35 -12.06 -3.04
C LEU A 31 3.26 -13.08 -1.90
N ALA A 32 4.42 -13.45 -1.36
CA ALA A 32 4.47 -14.33 -0.19
C ALA A 32 3.71 -13.70 0.99
N GLU A 33 2.79 -14.46 1.59
CA GLU A 33 2.00 -14.03 2.76
C GLU A 33 2.90 -13.47 3.87
N SER A 34 4.02 -14.12 4.17
CA SER A 34 4.99 -13.64 5.17
C SER A 34 5.55 -12.24 4.88
N LEU A 35 5.61 -11.82 3.61
CA LEU A 35 6.03 -10.48 3.24
C LEU A 35 4.92 -9.48 3.53
N LEU A 36 3.67 -9.80 3.16
CA LEU A 36 2.50 -9.00 3.47
C LEU A 36 2.35 -8.79 4.98
N ASP A 37 2.52 -9.86 5.77
CA ASP A 37 2.49 -9.79 7.23
C ASP A 37 3.57 -8.86 7.80
N ARG A 38 4.81 -8.96 7.27
CA ARG A 38 5.90 -8.05 7.69
C ARG A 38 5.59 -6.60 7.37
N MET A 39 5.00 -6.31 6.21
CA MET A 39 4.59 -4.94 5.85
C MET A 39 3.48 -4.43 6.77
N ALA A 40 2.44 -5.24 7.01
CA ALA A 40 1.34 -4.88 7.90
C ALA A 40 1.82 -4.63 9.34
N HIS A 41 2.69 -5.52 9.85
CA HIS A 41 3.29 -5.37 11.16
C HIS A 41 4.13 -4.09 11.26
N PHE A 42 4.96 -3.80 10.25
CA PHE A 42 5.76 -2.58 10.21
C PHE A 42 4.88 -1.33 10.34
N PHE A 43 3.86 -1.18 9.49
CA PHE A 43 3.00 0.00 9.53
C PHE A 43 2.17 0.10 10.81
N THR A 44 1.81 -1.04 11.42
CA THR A 44 1.07 -1.05 12.68
C THR A 44 1.92 -0.48 13.83
N HIS A 45 3.22 -0.78 13.87
CA HIS A 45 4.06 -0.52 15.04
C HIS A 45 5.08 0.62 14.87
N TYR A 46 5.38 1.08 13.66
CA TYR A 46 6.49 2.02 13.45
C TYR A 46 6.31 3.37 14.18
N LYS A 47 5.08 3.71 14.57
CA LYS A 47 4.71 4.94 15.30
C LYS A 47 4.50 4.73 16.80
N ASP A 48 4.70 3.53 17.36
CA ASP A 48 4.34 3.21 18.76
C ASP A 48 5.02 4.11 19.81
N HIS A 49 6.16 4.70 19.47
CA HIS A 49 6.92 5.61 20.34
C HIS A 49 6.74 7.09 20.02
N GLU A 50 5.80 7.43 19.12
CA GLU A 50 5.47 8.80 18.75
C GLU A 50 4.18 9.24 19.47
N PRO A 51 4.26 10.11 20.49
CA PRO A 51 3.08 10.49 21.28
C PRO A 51 1.96 11.06 20.41
N GLY A 52 0.77 10.46 20.50
CA GLY A 52 -0.42 10.91 19.78
C GLY A 52 -0.55 10.39 18.35
N LYS A 53 0.41 9.63 17.83
CA LYS A 53 0.33 9.00 16.51
C LYS A 53 -0.04 7.54 16.62
N TRP A 54 -0.75 7.04 15.61
CA TRP A 54 -1.19 5.64 15.57
C TRP A 54 -1.50 5.25 14.13
N VAL A 55 -1.48 3.95 13.86
CA VAL A 55 -1.95 3.40 12.58
C VAL A 55 -2.81 2.20 12.85
N ARG A 56 -3.90 2.11 12.08
CA ARG A 56 -4.70 0.91 11.96
C ARG A 56 -4.65 0.43 10.51
N VAL A 57 -4.07 -0.75 10.32
CA VAL A 57 -4.12 -1.50 9.06
C VAL A 57 -5.45 -2.24 9.02
N GLU A 58 -6.18 -2.11 7.91
CA GLU A 58 -7.51 -2.71 7.76
C GLU A 58 -7.44 -4.03 6.98
N GLN A 59 -7.11 -3.96 5.69
CA GLN A 59 -7.02 -5.12 4.81
C GLN A 59 -6.13 -4.81 3.61
N TRP A 60 -5.68 -5.86 2.92
CA TRP A 60 -5.11 -5.77 1.58
C TRP A 60 -6.23 -5.76 0.55
N GLU A 61 -6.13 -4.87 -0.43
CA GLU A 61 -7.10 -4.77 -1.53
C GLU A 61 -6.41 -5.06 -2.88
N GLY A 62 -7.22 -5.44 -3.87
CA GLY A 62 -6.73 -5.83 -5.20
C GLY A 62 -6.36 -4.65 -6.10
N ILE A 63 -5.95 -4.98 -7.33
CA ILE A 63 -5.44 -3.99 -8.29
C ILE A 63 -6.43 -2.87 -8.63
N GLU A 64 -7.74 -3.16 -8.66
CA GLU A 64 -8.77 -2.16 -8.96
C GLU A 64 -8.81 -1.03 -7.91
N ALA A 65 -8.73 -1.38 -6.62
CA ALA A 65 -8.68 -0.40 -5.54
C ALA A 65 -7.40 0.45 -5.61
N ALA A 66 -6.27 -0.18 -5.94
CA ALA A 66 -4.99 0.51 -6.11
C ALA A 66 -5.04 1.52 -7.28
N ASP A 67 -5.59 1.14 -8.44
CA ASP A 67 -5.74 2.06 -9.58
C ASP A 67 -6.67 3.22 -9.24
N LEU A 68 -7.82 2.95 -8.61
CA LEU A 68 -8.74 4.00 -8.18
C LEU A 68 -8.09 5.03 -7.26
N GLU A 69 -7.27 4.59 -6.30
CA GLU A 69 -6.55 5.51 -5.41
C GLU A 69 -5.53 6.37 -6.19
N VAL A 70 -4.78 5.77 -7.11
CA VAL A 70 -3.84 6.50 -7.99
C VAL A 70 -4.57 7.54 -8.84
N GLN A 71 -5.64 7.15 -9.53
CA GLN A 71 -6.43 8.05 -10.36
C GLN A 71 -7.06 9.16 -9.52
N GLY A 72 -7.56 8.83 -8.32
CA GLY A 72 -8.09 9.80 -7.37
C GLY A 72 -7.04 10.83 -6.94
N GLY A 73 -5.81 10.37 -6.64
CA GLY A 73 -4.68 11.25 -6.33
C GLY A 73 -4.32 12.18 -7.48
N ILE A 74 -4.25 11.66 -8.70
CA ILE A 74 -3.98 12.44 -9.91
C ILE A 74 -5.09 13.48 -10.15
N ALA A 75 -6.36 13.09 -10.02
CA ALA A 75 -7.50 13.99 -10.21
C ALA A 75 -7.46 15.15 -9.22
N ARG A 76 -7.25 14.87 -7.92
CA ARG A 76 -7.12 15.90 -6.87
C ARG A 76 -5.95 16.84 -7.12
N TYR A 77 -4.82 16.33 -7.62
CA TYR A 77 -3.66 17.16 -7.93
C TYR A 77 -3.88 18.05 -9.17
N THR A 78 -4.52 17.51 -10.20
CA THR A 78 -4.70 18.21 -11.48
C THR A 78 -5.89 19.17 -11.50
N HIS A 79 -6.88 18.97 -10.61
CA HIS A 79 -8.07 19.81 -10.49
C HIS A 79 -8.27 20.20 -9.01
N PRO A 80 -7.40 21.10 -8.47
CA PRO A 80 -7.43 21.52 -7.07
C PRO A 80 -8.65 22.37 -6.70
#